data_AF-A0A7G9TGK0-F1
#
_entry.id   AF-A0A7G9TGK0-F1
#
_cell.length_a   1.000
_cell.length_b   1.000
_cell.length_c   1.000
_cell.angle_alpha   90.00
_cell.angle_beta   90.00
_cell.angle_gamma   90.00
#
_symmetry.space_group_name_H-M   'P 1'
#
loop_
_entity.id
_entity.type
_entity.pdbx_description
1 polymer ?
#
loop_
_entity_poly.entity_id
_entity_poly.type
_entity_poly.pdbx_seq_one_letter_code
_entity_poly.pdbx_strand_id
1 'polypeptide(L)'
;MGSSTLAWSMSVLAPLSVTAADLVGRVMPPYPAGLDELGGSCVSESVEPARVCDYSVGVLASPAAVDGGEPFPRFVIAGQLAGRDGARAQWRITDALPYPTGRPGYYLQFGTCRVNGRDDARVAAIVRQHDTSTEWLKDIAWAGRLRLPDARFDVLDARTVDCINEAYYGL
;
A
#
# COMPACT_ATOMS: atom_id res chain seq x y z
N MET A 1 40.91 51.47 1.72
CA MET A 1 39.48 51.22 1.44
C MET A 1 39.33 49.71 1.32
N GLY A 2 38.95 49.06 2.42
CA GLY A 2 38.95 47.61 2.56
C GLY A 2 37.56 47.03 2.29
N SER A 3 37.53 46.06 1.39
CA SER A 3 36.40 45.23 0.98
C SER A 3 35.81 44.43 2.13
N SER A 4 34.50 44.16 2.11
CA SER A 4 33.91 42.93 2.67
C SER A 4 32.50 42.70 2.11
N THR A 5 32.42 41.92 1.03
CA THR A 5 31.18 41.31 0.56
C THR A 5 30.96 39.99 1.31
N LEU A 6 29.93 39.94 2.15
CA LEU A 6 29.50 38.72 2.84
C LEU A 6 28.82 37.78 1.83
N ALA A 7 29.46 36.65 1.53
CA ALA A 7 28.88 35.56 0.77
C ALA A 7 27.91 34.77 1.67
N TRP A 8 26.61 34.87 1.41
CA TRP A 8 25.59 34.06 2.04
C TRP A 8 25.60 32.66 1.42
N SER A 9 25.98 31.67 2.24
CA SER A 9 25.91 30.26 1.86
C SER A 9 24.47 29.77 2.03
N MET A 10 23.77 29.54 0.92
CA MET A 10 22.49 28.81 0.93
C MET A 10 22.79 27.32 1.11
N SER A 11 22.53 26.80 2.31
CA SER A 11 22.49 25.36 2.55
C SER A 11 21.25 24.77 1.86
N VAL A 12 21.46 23.99 0.82
CA VAL A 12 20.39 23.24 0.14
C VAL A 12 20.01 22.06 1.02
N LEU A 13 18.86 22.13 1.69
CA LEU A 13 18.26 20.99 2.37
C LEU A 13 17.73 20.02 1.31
N ALA A 14 18.47 18.96 1.02
CA ALA A 14 17.98 17.88 0.18
C ALA A 14 16.76 17.22 0.86
N PRO A 15 15.63 17.03 0.16
CA PRO A 15 14.47 16.36 0.74
C PRO A 15 14.82 14.91 1.05
N LEU A 16 14.66 14.52 2.32
CA LEU A 16 14.80 13.12 2.75
C LEU A 16 13.74 12.29 2.03
N SER A 17 14.19 11.43 1.12
CA SER A 17 13.32 10.51 0.40
C SER A 17 13.06 9.30 1.29
N VAL A 18 11.82 9.12 1.73
CA VAL A 18 11.40 7.92 2.47
C VAL A 18 11.50 6.70 1.56
N THR A 19 12.17 5.66 2.04
CA THR A 19 12.25 4.35 1.38
C THR A 19 11.33 3.35 2.08
N ALA A 20 11.07 2.21 1.42
CA ALA A 20 10.27 1.14 2.03
C ALA A 20 10.91 0.63 3.34
N ALA A 21 12.24 0.52 3.38
CA ALA A 21 12.96 0.08 4.58
C ALA A 21 12.77 1.03 5.77
N ASP A 22 12.60 2.34 5.52
CA ASP A 22 12.38 3.32 6.57
C ASP A 22 11.01 3.16 7.26
N LEU A 23 10.05 2.49 6.61
CA LEU A 23 8.71 2.28 7.14
C LEU A 23 8.65 1.10 8.10
N VAL A 24 9.42 0.04 7.84
CA VAL A 24 9.40 -1.20 8.62
C VAL A 24 9.80 -0.93 10.08
N GLY A 25 9.00 -1.44 11.02
CA GLY A 25 9.16 -1.26 12.45
C GLY A 25 8.48 -0.01 13.01
N ARG A 26 8.05 0.94 12.18
CA ARG A 26 7.30 2.12 12.65
C ARG A 26 5.88 1.74 13.05
N VAL A 27 5.35 2.45 14.04
CA VAL A 27 3.93 2.42 14.37
C VAL A 27 3.27 3.62 13.72
N MET A 28 2.30 3.40 12.82
CA MET A 28 1.63 4.44 12.06
C MET A 28 0.12 4.24 12.09
N PRO A 29 -0.70 5.30 12.06
CA PRO A 29 -0.34 6.73 12.04
C PRO A 29 0.35 7.24 13.34
N PRO A 30 1.11 8.37 13.29
CA PRO A 30 1.27 9.29 12.15
C PRO A 30 2.18 8.75 11.04
N TYR A 31 1.85 9.07 9.79
CA TYR A 31 2.66 8.73 8.62
C TYR A 31 3.85 9.70 8.45
N PRO A 32 4.97 9.27 7.84
CA PRO A 32 6.06 10.17 7.47
C PRO A 32 5.56 11.33 6.59
N ALA A 33 6.23 12.48 6.69
CA ALA A 33 5.86 13.66 5.93
C ALA A 33 5.76 13.37 4.42
N GLY A 34 4.67 13.83 3.79
CA GLY A 34 4.41 13.63 2.37
C GLY A 34 3.87 12.24 2.01
N LEU A 35 3.50 11.43 3.00
CA LEU A 35 2.76 10.18 2.84
C LEU A 35 1.46 10.22 3.64
N ASP A 36 0.41 9.66 3.07
CA ASP A 36 -0.83 9.32 3.78
C ASP A 36 -1.32 7.94 3.30
N GLU A 37 -2.26 7.35 4.03
CA GLU A 37 -2.90 6.10 3.62
C GLU A 37 -3.98 6.37 2.57
N LEU A 38 -3.84 5.73 1.41
CA LEU A 38 -4.82 5.78 0.33
C LEU A 38 -5.98 4.83 0.59
N GLY A 39 -5.71 3.70 1.23
CA GLY A 39 -6.68 2.65 1.52
C GLY A 39 -5.99 1.35 1.90
N GLY A 40 -6.79 0.42 2.42
CA GLY A 40 -6.30 -0.86 2.90
C GLY A 40 -7.42 -1.77 3.36
N SER A 41 -7.04 -2.94 3.88
CA SER A 41 -7.95 -3.95 4.40
C SER A 41 -7.41 -4.56 5.69
N CYS A 42 -8.33 -4.89 6.59
CA CYS A 42 -8.03 -5.72 7.75
C CYS A 42 -7.85 -7.17 7.33
N VAL A 43 -6.91 -7.86 7.97
CA VAL A 43 -6.68 -9.28 7.78
C VAL A 43 -6.66 -9.96 9.14
N SER A 44 -7.22 -11.18 9.20
CA SER A 44 -7.32 -11.97 10.41
C SER A 44 -7.05 -13.44 10.12
N GLU A 45 -6.47 -14.14 11.09
CA GLU A 45 -6.45 -15.61 11.14
C GLU A 45 -7.55 -16.18 12.04
N SER A 46 -8.34 -15.31 12.67
CA SER A 46 -9.40 -15.68 13.62
C SER A 46 -10.77 -15.18 13.16
N VAL A 47 -11.78 -15.98 13.46
CA VAL A 47 -13.20 -15.62 13.33
C VAL A 47 -13.74 -14.89 14.57
N GLU A 48 -12.92 -14.76 15.62
CA GLU A 48 -13.30 -14.08 16.85
C GLU A 48 -13.44 -12.57 16.59
N PRO A 49 -14.57 -11.93 16.95
CA PRO A 49 -14.80 -10.50 16.71
C PRO A 49 -13.70 -9.57 17.24
N ALA A 50 -13.02 -9.95 18.32
CA ALA A 50 -11.94 -9.17 18.91
C ALA A 50 -10.65 -9.17 18.08
N ARG A 51 -10.48 -10.12 17.15
CA ARG A 51 -9.24 -10.38 16.41
C ARG A 51 -9.37 -10.26 14.90
N VAL A 52 -10.54 -9.81 14.41
CA VAL A 52 -10.85 -9.63 12.98
C VAL A 52 -9.96 -8.62 12.24
N CYS A 53 -9.12 -7.87 12.95
CA CYS A 53 -8.21 -6.85 12.43
C CYS A 53 -6.84 -6.92 13.12
N ASP A 54 -6.31 -8.12 13.38
CA ASP A 54 -4.97 -8.27 13.97
C ASP A 54 -3.85 -7.86 13.00
N TYR A 55 -4.14 -7.86 11.69
CA TYR A 55 -3.20 -7.50 10.64
C TYR A 55 -3.83 -6.52 9.65
N SER A 56 -2.98 -5.82 8.89
CA SER A 56 -3.40 -4.92 7.82
C SER A 56 -2.58 -5.11 6.57
N VAL A 57 -3.21 -4.80 5.43
CA VAL A 57 -2.56 -4.53 4.16
C VAL A 57 -3.05 -3.17 3.69
N GLY A 58 -2.15 -2.32 3.18
CA GLY A 58 -2.54 -0.98 2.75
C GLY A 58 -1.62 -0.38 1.70
N VAL A 59 -2.00 0.77 1.18
CA VAL A 59 -1.19 1.59 0.28
C VAL A 59 -0.93 2.94 0.90
N LEU A 60 0.34 3.32 0.95
CA LEU A 60 0.75 4.70 1.25
C LEU A 60 0.96 5.45 -0.06
N ALA A 61 0.44 6.67 -0.13
CA ALA A 61 0.51 7.52 -1.29
C ALA A 61 1.03 8.92 -0.93
N SER A 62 1.68 9.56 -1.90
CA SER A 62 1.95 11.00 -1.83
C SER A 62 0.73 11.78 -2.33
N PRO A 63 0.53 13.02 -1.87
CA PRO A 63 -0.53 13.89 -2.38
C PRO A 63 -0.47 14.06 -3.90
N ALA A 64 -1.61 14.38 -4.50
CA ALA A 64 -1.68 14.74 -5.91
C ALA A 64 -0.81 15.98 -6.21
N ALA A 65 -0.31 16.07 -7.44
CA ALA A 65 0.54 17.18 -7.88
C ALA A 65 -0.27 18.46 -8.14
N VAL A 66 -1.58 18.30 -8.33
CA VAL A 66 -2.55 19.37 -8.59
C VAL A 66 -3.79 19.13 -7.73
N ASP A 67 -4.46 20.21 -7.36
CA ASP A 67 -5.71 20.13 -6.60
C ASP A 67 -6.77 19.35 -7.41
N GLY A 68 -7.41 18.38 -6.75
CA GLY A 68 -8.40 17.48 -7.38
C GLY A 68 -7.78 16.38 -8.26
N GLY A 69 -6.46 16.26 -8.32
CA GLY A 69 -5.79 15.13 -8.97
C GLY A 69 -5.78 13.86 -8.10
N GLU A 70 -5.39 12.75 -8.71
CA GLU A 70 -5.21 11.48 -8.00
C GLU A 70 -3.91 11.48 -7.16
N PRO A 71 -3.95 10.94 -5.93
CA PRO A 71 -2.74 10.71 -5.15
C PRO A 71 -1.81 9.72 -5.86
N PHE A 72 -0.52 9.78 -5.58
CA PHE A 72 0.49 8.90 -6.19
C PHE A 72 0.87 7.77 -5.23
N PRO A 73 0.40 6.52 -5.45
CA PRO A 73 0.82 5.38 -4.65
C PRO A 73 2.34 5.23 -4.62
N ARG A 74 2.90 5.03 -3.42
CA ARG A 74 4.35 4.93 -3.19
C ARG A 74 4.74 3.58 -2.64
N PHE A 75 3.94 3.01 -1.76
CA PHE A 75 4.24 1.75 -1.09
C PHE A 75 3.00 0.88 -0.94
N VAL A 76 3.19 -0.44 -1.03
CA VAL A 76 2.29 -1.43 -0.44
C VAL A 76 2.88 -1.81 0.91
N ILE A 77 2.07 -1.76 1.97
CA ILE A 77 2.49 -2.05 3.33
C ILE A 77 1.69 -3.21 3.92
N ALA A 78 2.34 -3.95 4.82
CA ALA A 78 1.69 -4.88 5.73
C ALA A 78 2.01 -4.48 7.17
N GLY A 79 1.06 -4.71 8.07
CA GLY A 79 1.23 -4.36 9.47
C GLY A 79 0.53 -5.30 10.43
N GLN A 80 0.97 -5.25 11.68
CA GLN A 80 0.33 -5.87 12.83
C GLN A 80 -0.32 -4.79 13.69
N LEU A 81 -1.47 -5.09 14.27
CA LEU A 81 -2.14 -4.16 15.19
C LEU A 81 -1.23 -3.89 16.39
N ALA A 82 -0.85 -2.62 16.57
CA ALA A 82 -0.03 -2.16 17.68
C ALA A 82 -0.86 -1.52 18.79
N GLY A 83 -2.08 -1.09 18.47
CA GLY A 83 -2.97 -0.42 19.39
C GLY A 83 -4.02 0.40 18.63
N ARG A 84 -4.69 1.28 19.37
CA ARG A 84 -5.70 2.20 18.83
C ARG A 84 -5.53 3.56 19.48
N ASP A 85 -5.68 4.61 18.68
CA ASP A 85 -5.87 5.99 19.13
C ASP A 85 -7.33 6.38 18.87
N GLY A 86 -8.16 6.30 19.92
CA GLY A 86 -9.61 6.37 19.80
C GLY A 86 -10.16 5.31 18.83
N ALA A 87 -10.86 5.75 17.79
CA ALA A 87 -11.41 4.86 16.76
C ALA A 87 -10.37 4.40 15.72
N ARG A 88 -9.19 5.04 15.68
CA ARG A 88 -8.16 4.82 14.65
C ARG A 88 -7.22 3.69 15.08
N ALA A 89 -7.03 2.70 14.22
CA ALA A 89 -6.03 1.66 14.45
C ALA A 89 -4.61 2.23 14.26
N GLN A 90 -3.68 1.74 15.07
CA GLN A 90 -2.25 1.96 14.89
C GLN A 90 -1.60 0.63 14.52
N TRP A 91 -0.83 0.66 13.44
CA TRP A 91 -0.21 -0.51 12.84
C TRP A 91 1.30 -0.43 12.99
N ARG A 92 1.90 -1.46 13.58
CA ARG A 92 3.34 -1.68 13.46
C ARG A 92 3.60 -2.26 12.07
N ILE A 93 4.28 -1.51 11.22
CA ILE A 93 4.61 -1.97 9.88
C ILE A 93 5.64 -3.08 9.95
N THR A 94 5.31 -4.21 9.39
CA THR A 94 6.15 -5.42 9.36
C THR A 94 6.78 -5.64 8.01
N ASP A 95 6.16 -5.10 6.96
CA ASP A 95 6.69 -5.14 5.60
C ASP A 95 6.27 -3.92 4.80
N ALA A 96 7.12 -3.53 3.87
CA ALA A 96 6.84 -2.47 2.93
C ALA A 96 7.57 -2.74 1.62
N LEU A 97 6.87 -2.56 0.51
CA LEU A 97 7.39 -2.75 -0.84
C LEU A 97 7.09 -1.50 -1.67
N PRO A 98 7.99 -1.08 -2.57
CA PRO A 98 7.69 -0.02 -3.53
C PRO A 98 6.45 -0.36 -4.34
N TYR A 99 5.55 0.61 -4.50
CA TYR A 99 4.42 0.47 -5.41
C TYR A 99 4.94 0.47 -6.86
N PRO A 100 4.49 -0.47 -7.72
CA PRO A 100 4.93 -0.50 -9.11
C PRO A 100 4.55 0.81 -9.82
N THR A 101 5.55 1.59 -10.21
CA THR A 101 5.36 2.92 -10.79
C THR A 101 4.77 2.89 -12.19
N GLY A 102 4.05 3.95 -12.56
CA GLY A 102 3.83 4.31 -13.96
C GLY A 102 2.65 3.64 -14.65
N ARG A 103 1.62 3.24 -13.90
CA ARG A 103 0.44 2.59 -14.48
C ARG A 103 -0.86 3.21 -13.95
N PRO A 104 -1.41 4.26 -14.61
CA PRO A 104 -2.72 4.79 -14.24
C PRO A 104 -3.81 3.72 -14.41
N GLY A 105 -4.86 3.81 -13.59
CA GLY A 105 -5.97 2.84 -13.59
C GLY A 105 -5.65 1.51 -12.90
N TYR A 106 -4.51 1.40 -12.21
CA TYR A 106 -4.19 0.23 -11.39
C TYR A 106 -4.35 0.53 -9.91
N TYR A 107 -5.12 -0.31 -9.23
CA TYR A 107 -5.46 -0.14 -7.82
C TYR A 107 -5.13 -1.40 -7.03
N LEU A 108 -4.90 -1.23 -5.73
CA LEU A 108 -4.77 -2.35 -4.82
C LEU A 108 -6.12 -3.05 -4.69
N GLN A 109 -6.10 -4.36 -4.89
CA GLN A 109 -7.18 -5.25 -4.55
C GLN A 109 -6.65 -6.32 -3.60
N PHE A 110 -7.41 -6.64 -2.56
CA PHE A 110 -7.01 -7.60 -1.54
C PHE A 110 -8.17 -8.53 -1.20
N GLY A 111 -7.86 -9.81 -0.99
CA GLY A 111 -8.80 -10.79 -0.46
C GLY A 111 -9.74 -11.40 -1.50
N THR A 112 -9.80 -10.83 -2.70
CA THR A 112 -10.71 -11.26 -3.78
C THR A 112 -9.94 -11.69 -5.03
N CYS A 113 -8.76 -12.28 -4.82
CA CYS A 113 -7.89 -12.78 -5.89
C CYS A 113 -7.66 -14.29 -5.79
N ARG A 114 -7.26 -14.87 -6.92
CA ARG A 114 -6.92 -16.28 -7.09
C ARG A 114 -5.47 -16.45 -7.46
N VAL A 115 -4.91 -17.61 -7.13
CA VAL A 115 -3.61 -18.07 -7.62
C VAL A 115 -3.81 -19.39 -8.34
N ASN A 116 -3.42 -19.45 -9.62
CA ASN A 116 -3.65 -20.59 -10.50
C ASN A 116 -5.13 -21.03 -10.50
N GLY A 117 -6.05 -20.06 -10.53
CA GLY A 117 -7.50 -20.29 -10.55
C GLY A 117 -8.11 -20.75 -9.21
N ARG A 118 -7.37 -20.71 -8.10
CA ARG A 118 -7.89 -21.03 -6.76
C ARG A 118 -7.95 -19.79 -5.89
N ASP A 119 -9.10 -19.55 -5.26
CA ASP A 119 -9.31 -18.43 -4.34
C ASP A 119 -8.28 -18.42 -3.20
N ASP A 120 -7.74 -17.23 -2.95
CA ASP A 120 -6.75 -17.02 -1.91
C ASP A 120 -6.94 -15.64 -1.26
N ALA A 121 -7.69 -15.63 -0.16
CA ALA A 121 -8.03 -14.42 0.57
C ALA A 121 -6.81 -13.69 1.19
N ARG A 122 -5.60 -14.24 1.08
CA ARG A 122 -4.36 -13.59 1.54
C ARG A 122 -3.63 -12.85 0.42
N VAL A 123 -4.13 -12.87 -0.81
CA VAL A 123 -3.46 -12.21 -1.93
C VAL A 123 -3.84 -10.73 -1.98
N ALA A 124 -2.80 -9.90 -2.08
CA ALA A 124 -2.87 -8.53 -2.53
C ALA A 124 -2.36 -8.43 -3.97
N ALA A 125 -3.03 -7.67 -4.82
CA ALA A 125 -2.60 -7.41 -6.19
C ALA A 125 -2.81 -5.95 -6.57
N ILE A 126 -1.91 -5.42 -7.39
CA ILE A 126 -2.10 -4.16 -8.09
C ILE A 126 -2.64 -4.50 -9.48
N VAL A 127 -3.93 -4.24 -9.71
CA VAL A 127 -4.68 -4.73 -10.87
C VAL A 127 -5.31 -3.58 -11.64
N ARG A 128 -5.33 -3.67 -12.98
CA ARG A 128 -5.97 -2.67 -13.83
C ARG A 128 -7.48 -2.81 -13.80
N GLN A 129 -8.15 -1.79 -13.29
CA GLN A 129 -9.62 -1.67 -13.30
C GLN A 129 -10.04 -0.94 -14.59
N HIS A 130 -10.49 -1.66 -15.62
CA HIS A 130 -10.75 -1.04 -16.94
C HIS A 130 -11.83 -1.71 -17.80
N ASP A 131 -12.55 -2.70 -17.27
CA ASP A 131 -13.52 -3.49 -18.01
C ASP A 131 -14.66 -3.92 -17.07
N THR A 132 -15.86 -4.10 -17.60
CA THR A 132 -17.03 -4.65 -16.87
C THR A 132 -17.60 -5.90 -17.54
N SER A 133 -17.04 -6.30 -18.69
CA SER A 133 -17.52 -7.43 -19.49
C SER A 133 -16.95 -8.79 -19.07
N THR A 134 -15.90 -8.78 -18.24
CA THR A 134 -15.23 -9.99 -17.77
C THR A 134 -15.29 -10.10 -16.25
N GLU A 135 -15.56 -11.31 -15.75
CA GLU A 135 -15.64 -11.60 -14.32
C GLU A 135 -14.27 -11.50 -13.61
N TRP A 136 -13.18 -11.71 -14.35
CA TRP A 136 -11.83 -11.83 -13.79
C TRP A 136 -10.85 -10.89 -14.47
N LEU A 137 -10.22 -10.03 -13.67
CA LEU A 137 -9.17 -9.10 -14.08
C LEU A 137 -7.82 -9.80 -14.05
N LYS A 138 -7.15 -9.84 -15.20
CA LYS A 138 -5.87 -10.54 -15.39
C LYS A 138 -4.68 -9.63 -15.65
N ASP A 139 -4.92 -8.32 -15.80
CA ASP A 139 -3.85 -7.34 -15.99
C ASP A 139 -3.29 -6.92 -14.61
N ILE A 140 -2.35 -7.74 -14.12
CA ILE A 140 -1.72 -7.62 -12.81
C ILE A 140 -0.34 -6.97 -12.97
N ALA A 141 -0.11 -5.82 -12.33
CA ALA A 141 1.19 -5.16 -12.29
C ALA A 141 2.11 -5.71 -11.19
N TRP A 142 1.51 -6.18 -10.09
CA TRP A 142 2.21 -6.79 -8.97
C TRP A 142 1.24 -7.68 -8.18
N ALA A 143 1.74 -8.74 -7.57
CA ALA A 143 0.99 -9.50 -6.58
C ALA A 143 1.90 -10.03 -5.47
N GLY A 144 1.35 -10.11 -4.27
CA GLY A 144 2.00 -10.68 -3.10
C GLY A 144 0.99 -11.42 -2.24
N ARG A 145 1.40 -12.56 -1.69
CA ARG A 145 0.61 -13.29 -0.69
C ARG A 145 1.04 -12.86 0.70
N LEU A 146 0.11 -12.39 1.52
CA LEU A 146 0.39 -12.08 2.91
C LEU A 146 0.63 -13.37 3.70
N ARG A 147 1.86 -13.53 4.19
CA ARG A 147 2.26 -14.59 5.10
C ARG A 147 2.07 -14.12 6.54
N LEU A 148 1.36 -14.93 7.30
CA LEU A 148 1.03 -14.72 8.70
C LEU A 148 1.72 -15.82 9.54
N PRO A 149 2.05 -15.54 10.81
CA PRO A 149 1.74 -14.33 11.58
C PRO A 149 2.71 -13.15 11.34
N ASP A 150 3.77 -13.34 10.56
CA ASP A 150 4.84 -12.34 10.38
C ASP A 150 4.40 -11.07 9.64
N ALA A 151 3.23 -11.10 9.00
CA ALA A 151 2.68 -10.02 8.16
C ALA A 151 3.70 -9.51 7.14
N ARG A 152 4.18 -10.42 6.30
CA ARG A 152 5.12 -10.15 5.20
C ARG A 152 4.57 -10.66 3.88
N PHE A 153 4.94 -10.01 2.78
CA PHE A 153 4.53 -10.48 1.46
C PHE A 153 5.52 -11.49 0.90
N ASP A 154 5.02 -12.66 0.54
CA ASP A 154 5.70 -13.54 -0.40
C ASP A 154 5.29 -13.09 -1.82
N VAL A 155 6.23 -12.52 -2.57
CA VAL A 155 5.95 -12.01 -3.93
C VAL A 155 5.58 -13.15 -4.87
N LEU A 156 4.49 -12.98 -5.61
CA LEU A 156 3.94 -13.97 -6.53
C LEU A 156 4.31 -13.65 -7.98
N ASP A 157 4.27 -14.66 -8.85
CA ASP A 157 4.25 -14.42 -10.30
C ASP A 157 2.88 -13.85 -10.70
N ALA A 158 2.85 -12.59 -11.12
CA ALA A 158 1.64 -11.87 -11.51
C ALA A 158 0.82 -12.61 -12.59
N ARG A 159 1.46 -13.45 -13.43
CA ARG A 159 0.77 -14.23 -14.49
C ARG A 159 -0.08 -15.37 -13.94
N THR A 160 0.16 -15.75 -12.69
CA THR A 160 -0.61 -16.80 -12.00
C THR A 160 -1.79 -16.22 -11.23
N VAL A 161 -1.92 -14.89 -11.18
CA VAL A 161 -2.92 -14.19 -10.38
C VAL A 161 -4.00 -13.59 -11.27
N ASP A 162 -5.24 -13.74 -10.84
CA ASP A 162 -6.38 -13.01 -11.37
C ASP A 162 -7.29 -12.59 -10.20
N CYS A 163 -7.93 -11.44 -10.32
CA CYS A 163 -8.76 -10.87 -9.27
C CYS A 163 -10.19 -10.69 -9.74
N ILE A 164 -11.16 -10.78 -8.82
CA ILE A 164 -12.56 -10.58 -9.17
C ILE A 164 -12.75 -9.16 -9.73
N ASN A 165 -13.53 -9.05 -10.79
CA ASN A 165 -13.96 -7.76 -11.27
C ASN A 165 -15.20 -7.33 -10.48
N GLU A 166 -15.02 -6.48 -9.48
CA GLU A 166 -16.13 -6.01 -8.64
C GLU A 166 -17.20 -5.28 -9.48
N ALA A 167 -16.77 -4.56 -10.52
CA ALA A 167 -17.67 -3.85 -11.44
C ALA A 167 -18.50 -4.80 -12.33
N TYR A 168 -18.04 -6.03 -12.60
CA TYR A 168 -18.84 -7.06 -13.31
C TYR A 168 -20.09 -7.45 -12.50
N TYR A 169 -19.98 -7.42 -11.17
CA TYR A 169 -21.08 -7.74 -10.25
C TYR A 169 -21.89 -6.50 -9.84
N GLY A 170 -21.52 -5.31 -10.30
CA GLY A 170 -22.16 -4.04 -9.92
C GLY A 170 -21.91 -3.64 -8.46
N LEU A 171 -20.76 -4.07 -7.90
CA LEU A 171 -20.29 -3.69 -6.57
C LEU A 171 -19.48 -2.38 -6.61
#